data_AF-A0A7L3HM94-F1
#
_entry.id   AF-A0A7L3HM94-F1
#
_cell.length_a   1.000
_cell.length_b   1.000
_cell.length_c   1.000
_cell.angle_alpha   90.00
_cell.angle_beta   90.00
_cell.angle_gamma   90.00
#
_symmetry.space_group_name_H-M   'P 1'
#
loop_
_entity.id
_entity.type
_entity.pdbx_description
1 polymer ?
#
loop_
_entity_poly.entity_id
_entity_poly.type
_entity_poly.pdbx_seq_one_letter_code
_entity_poly.pdbx_strand_id
1 'polypeptide(L)'
;DEVLFNNWEALFTGSGAPLRAGTRILSFDGRDVLRDAGWPQKSVWHGSDAKGRRLPESYCETWRTEERAVTGQASSLASGKLLEQVASSCQHTFIVLCIENSFMTATKK
;
A
#
# COMPACT_ATOMS: atom_id res chain seq x y z
N ASP A 1 15.92 -9.85 -6.04
CA ASP A 1 14.83 -9.37 -5.17
C ASP A 1 15.38 -8.50 -4.06
N GLU A 2 14.68 -7.41 -3.73
CA GLU A 2 15.06 -6.46 -2.68
C GLU A 2 14.17 -6.64 -1.45
N VAL A 3 14.76 -6.64 -0.25
CA VAL A 3 14.00 -6.82 1.00
C VAL A 3 13.31 -5.52 1.39
N LEU A 4 11.96 -5.56 1.49
CA LEU A 4 11.16 -4.46 2.03
C LEU A 4 10.99 -4.56 3.54
N PHE A 5 10.52 -5.72 4.02
CA PHE A 5 10.30 -6.04 5.43
C PHE A 5 10.81 -7.45 5.72
N ASN A 6 11.22 -7.70 6.96
CA ASN A 6 11.78 -9.01 7.35
C ASN A 6 10.72 -10.12 7.39
N ASN A 7 9.47 -9.78 7.71
CA ASN A 7 8.32 -10.70 7.73
C ASN A 7 7.00 -9.89 7.68
N TRP A 8 5.87 -10.60 7.65
CA TRP A 8 4.53 -10.00 7.58
C TRP A 8 4.19 -9.22 8.87
N GLU A 9 4.49 -9.78 10.04
CA GLU A 9 4.18 -9.21 11.33
C GLU A 9 4.86 -7.85 11.56
N ALA A 10 6.07 -7.66 11.00
CA ALA A 10 6.83 -6.42 11.10
C ALA A 10 6.10 -5.22 10.48
N LEU A 11 5.22 -5.43 9.48
CA LEU A 11 4.42 -4.35 8.88
C LEU A 11 3.38 -3.80 9.88
N PHE A 12 2.83 -4.65 10.74
CA PHE A 12 1.62 -4.35 11.52
C PHE A 12 1.89 -4.11 13.00
N THR A 13 3.11 -3.67 13.33
CA THR A 13 3.51 -3.31 14.70
C THR A 13 2.81 -2.06 15.25
N GLY A 14 2.06 -1.33 14.41
CA GLY A 14 1.47 -0.03 14.73
C GLY A 14 2.38 1.16 14.39
N SER A 15 3.58 0.92 13.88
CA SER A 15 4.56 1.96 13.49
C SER A 15 4.25 2.65 12.14
N GLY A 16 3.23 2.18 11.42
CA GLY A 16 2.90 2.66 10.08
C GLY A 16 3.74 2.03 8.97
N ALA A 17 4.40 0.89 9.24
CA ALA A 17 5.24 0.16 8.28
C ALA A 17 6.30 1.06 7.59
N PRO A 18 7.30 1.56 8.34
CA PRO A 18 8.33 2.42 7.79
C PRO A 18 9.19 1.67 6.76
N LEU A 19 9.41 2.29 5.61
CA LEU A 19 10.29 1.83 4.55
C LEU A 19 11.73 2.29 4.81
N ARG A 20 12.69 1.50 4.35
CA ARG A 20 14.10 1.90 4.39
C ARG A 20 14.34 3.00 3.35
N ALA A 21 15.27 3.90 3.64
CA ALA A 21 15.67 4.92 2.68
C ALA A 21 16.19 4.26 1.39
N GLY A 22 15.72 4.75 0.24
CA GLY A 22 16.09 4.22 -1.07
C GLY A 22 15.35 2.94 -1.49
N THR A 23 14.40 2.44 -0.69
CA THR A 23 13.52 1.34 -1.08
C THR A 23 12.75 1.67 -2.37
N ARG A 24 12.72 0.71 -3.30
CA ARG A 24 11.95 0.79 -4.53
C ARG A 24 10.74 -0.13 -4.46
N ILE A 25 9.63 0.32 -5.02
CA ILE A 25 8.43 -0.50 -5.22
C ILE A 25 8.18 -0.53 -6.72
N LEU A 26 8.12 -1.72 -7.29
CA LEU A 26 8.00 -1.90 -8.73
C LEU A 26 6.58 -2.35 -9.09
N SER A 27 6.07 -1.84 -10.20
CA SER A 27 4.91 -2.43 -10.90
C SER A 27 5.30 -3.73 -11.60
N PHE A 28 4.30 -4.52 -12.03
CA PHE A 28 4.53 -5.80 -12.72
C PHE A 28 5.32 -5.67 -14.03
N ASP A 29 5.25 -4.53 -14.71
CA ASP A 29 6.04 -4.21 -15.91
C ASP A 29 7.42 -3.61 -15.58
N GLY A 30 7.83 -3.61 -14.30
CA GLY A 30 9.18 -3.27 -13.85
C GLY A 30 9.45 -1.78 -13.61
N ARG A 31 8.42 -0.92 -13.60
CA ARG A 31 8.59 0.53 -13.36
C ARG A 31 8.59 0.86 -11.87
N ASP A 32 9.48 1.77 -11.47
CA ASP A 32 9.55 2.26 -10.09
C ASP A 32 8.40 3.26 -9.83
N VAL A 33 7.41 2.87 -9.04
CA VAL A 33 6.19 3.66 -8.82
C VAL A 33 6.47 5.01 -8.13
N LEU A 34 7.57 5.15 -7.39
CA LEU A 34 7.96 6.43 -6.79
C LEU A 34 8.55 7.40 -7.82
N ARG A 35 9.16 6.90 -8.90
CA ARG A 35 9.89 7.71 -9.89
C ARG A 35 9.14 7.89 -11.20
N ASP A 36 8.31 6.91 -11.57
CA ASP A 36 7.63 6.89 -12.86
C ASP A 36 6.50 7.94 -12.93
N ALA A 37 6.42 8.68 -14.03
CA ALA A 37 5.42 9.75 -14.20
C ALA A 37 3.99 9.21 -14.36
N GLY A 38 3.80 7.91 -14.64
CA GLY A 38 2.50 7.26 -14.76
C GLY A 38 1.70 7.22 -13.45
N TRP A 39 2.35 7.44 -12.31
CA TRP A 39 1.67 7.65 -11.02
C TRP A 39 1.89 9.09 -10.54
N PRO A 40 1.07 10.06 -10.93
CA PRO A 40 1.26 11.45 -10.49
C PRO A 40 1.09 11.61 -8.97
N GLN A 41 0.25 10.78 -8.36
CA GLN A 41 0.03 10.75 -6.92
C GLN A 41 0.76 9.54 -6.29
N LYS A 42 1.76 9.81 -5.45
CA LYS A 42 2.65 8.80 -4.84
C LYS A 42 2.08 8.23 -3.54
N SER A 43 0.79 7.98 -3.50
CA SER A 43 0.10 7.40 -2.34
C SER A 43 -0.35 5.98 -2.64
N VAL A 44 -0.47 5.15 -1.60
CA VAL A 44 -0.96 3.77 -1.66
C VAL A 44 -2.28 3.67 -0.93
N TRP A 45 -3.31 3.11 -1.57
CA TRP A 45 -4.55 2.73 -0.90
C TRP A 45 -4.35 1.51 0.01
N HIS A 46 -4.88 1.53 1.24
CA HIS A 46 -4.86 0.36 2.12
C HIS A 46 -6.14 0.14 2.96
N GLY A 47 -6.96 1.17 3.22
CA GLY A 47 -8.27 1.00 3.88
C GLY A 47 -8.22 0.35 5.28
N SER A 48 -7.08 0.47 5.94
CA SER A 48 -6.74 -0.27 7.16
C SER A 48 -6.07 0.64 8.19
N ASP A 49 -6.14 0.28 9.46
CA ASP A 49 -5.37 0.95 10.51
C ASP A 49 -3.89 0.56 10.48
N ALA A 50 -3.09 1.17 11.36
CA ALA A 50 -1.65 0.91 11.44
C ALA A 50 -1.29 -0.53 11.88
N LYS A 51 -2.28 -1.35 12.27
CA LYS A 51 -2.16 -2.78 12.62
C LYS A 51 -2.79 -3.69 11.57
N GLY A 52 -3.19 -3.16 10.42
CA GLY A 52 -3.74 -3.95 9.31
C GLY A 52 -5.18 -4.40 9.53
N ARG A 53 -5.89 -3.81 10.50
CA ARG A 53 -7.33 -4.08 10.69
C ARG A 53 -8.11 -3.19 9.73
N ARG A 54 -9.12 -3.76 9.07
CA ARG A 54 -10.02 -2.98 8.19
C ARG A 54 -10.64 -1.80 8.94
N LEU A 55 -10.79 -0.66 8.26
CA LEU A 55 -11.52 0.51 8.75
C LEU A 55 -12.77 0.74 7.90
N PRO A 56 -13.95 0.23 8.34
CA PRO A 56 -15.19 0.31 7.55
C PRO A 56 -15.65 1.71 7.18
N GLU A 57 -15.28 2.70 7.98
CA GLU A 57 -15.57 4.12 7.75
C GLU A 57 -14.63 4.78 6.74
N SER A 58 -13.51 4.14 6.39
CA SER A 58 -12.45 4.73 5.56
C SER A 58 -11.78 3.70 4.66
N TYR A 59 -12.61 3.05 3.84
CA TYR A 59 -12.17 2.09 2.81
C TYR A 59 -13.02 2.17 1.53
N CYS A 60 -13.49 3.39 1.19
CA CYS A 60 -14.27 3.66 -0.02
C CYS A 60 -15.46 2.70 -0.24
N GLU A 61 -16.27 2.51 0.81
CA GLU A 61 -17.41 1.58 0.81
C GLU A 61 -17.05 0.17 0.32
N THR A 62 -15.93 -0.37 0.82
CA THR A 62 -15.34 -1.63 0.33
C THR A 62 -14.85 -1.52 -1.12
N TRP A 63 -14.18 -0.41 -1.45
CA TRP A 63 -13.61 -0.13 -2.78
C TRP A 63 -14.64 -0.10 -3.92
N ARG A 64 -15.87 0.34 -3.63
CA ARG A 64 -16.99 0.35 -4.59
C ARG A 64 -17.40 1.72 -5.07
N THR A 65 -16.75 2.78 -4.57
CA THR A 65 -17.08 4.16 -4.93
C THR A 65 -15.82 4.99 -5.14
N GLU A 66 -15.91 5.94 -6.07
CA GLU A 66 -14.94 7.00 -6.34
C GLU A 66 -15.53 8.39 -6.00
N GLU A 67 -16.64 8.43 -5.26
CA GLU A 67 -17.31 9.66 -4.87
C GLU A 67 -16.41 10.58 -4.03
N ARG A 68 -16.39 11.87 -4.37
CA ARG A 68 -15.49 12.85 -3.75
C ARG A 68 -15.67 12.94 -2.24
N ALA A 69 -16.91 12.84 -1.77
CA ALA A 69 -17.26 12.99 -0.36
C ALA A 69 -16.93 11.76 0.49
N VAL A 70 -16.68 10.60 -0.14
CA VAL A 70 -16.32 9.37 0.55
C VAL A 70 -14.81 9.29 0.68
N THR A 71 -14.33 8.71 1.77
CA THR A 71 -12.89 8.57 2.06
C THR A 71 -12.43 7.13 2.15
N GLY A 72 -11.16 6.93 1.82
CA GLY A 72 -10.39 5.73 2.09
C GLY A 72 -9.11 6.07 2.88
N GLN A 73 -8.53 5.11 3.58
CA GLN A 73 -7.19 5.26 4.12
C GLN A 73 -6.13 5.01 3.04
N ALA A 74 -5.22 5.97 2.94
CA ALA A 74 -4.04 5.91 2.11
C ALA A 74 -2.77 6.28 2.89
N SER A 75 -1.63 5.89 2.33
CA SER A 75 -0.30 6.23 2.86
C SER A 75 0.54 6.91 1.79
N SER A 76 1.19 8.03 2.11
CA SER A 76 2.10 8.68 1.18
C SER A 76 3.45 7.96 1.14
N LEU A 77 3.91 7.50 -0.02
CA LEU A 77 5.24 6.91 -0.14
C LEU A 77 6.35 7.93 0.14
N ALA A 78 6.06 9.22 -0.02
CA ALA A 78 6.99 10.30 0.33
C ALA A 78 7.22 10.43 1.84
N SER A 79 6.27 9.98 2.69
CA SER A 79 6.47 9.92 4.15
C SER A 79 7.34 8.72 4.57
N GLY A 80 7.69 7.85 3.61
CA GLY A 80 8.47 6.64 3.86
C GLY A 80 7.69 5.59 4.64
N LYS A 81 6.36 5.56 4.54
CA LYS A 81 5.48 4.62 5.26
C LYS A 81 4.50 3.94 4.29
N LEU A 82 4.12 2.70 4.58
CA LEU A 82 3.07 1.98 3.86
C LEU A 82 1.70 2.03 4.54
N LEU A 83 1.65 2.31 5.84
CA LEU A 83 0.42 2.33 6.65
C LEU A 83 0.28 3.64 7.44
N GLU A 84 0.76 4.75 6.88
CA GLU A 84 0.37 6.08 7.37
C GLU A 84 -1.16 6.21 7.33
N GLN A 85 -1.74 6.99 8.24
CA GLN A 85 -3.19 7.10 8.39
C GLN A 85 -3.70 8.40 7.78
N VAL A 86 -3.80 8.44 6.44
CA VAL A 86 -4.32 9.60 5.70
C VAL A 86 -5.66 9.28 5.06
N ALA A 87 -6.74 9.82 5.65
CA ALA A 87 -8.06 9.79 5.04
C ALA A 87 -8.05 10.66 3.78
N SER A 88 -8.21 10.02 2.63
CA SER A 88 -8.14 10.65 1.32
C SER A 88 -9.45 10.43 0.56
N SER A 89 -9.86 11.41 -0.24
CA SER A 89 -11.05 11.28 -1.09
C SER A 89 -10.94 10.09 -2.05
N CYS A 90 -12.01 9.31 -2.18
CA CYS A 90 -12.04 8.14 -3.06
C CYS A 90 -11.96 8.50 -4.55
N GLN A 91 -12.13 9.77 -4.91
CA GLN A 91 -11.91 10.28 -6.27
C GLN A 91 -10.42 10.22 -6.69
N HIS A 92 -9.49 10.05 -5.73
CA HIS A 92 -8.07 9.98 -6.03
C HIS A 92 -7.65 8.67 -6.69
N THR A 93 -6.78 8.79 -7.69
CA THR A 93 -6.12 7.67 -8.35
C THR A 93 -4.77 7.42 -7.70
N PHE A 94 -4.70 6.45 -6.80
CA PHE A 94 -3.50 6.06 -6.07
C PHE A 94 -2.98 4.68 -6.48
N ILE A 95 -1.78 4.35 -6.01
CA ILE A 95 -1.16 3.05 -6.19
C ILE A 95 -1.93 2.00 -5.38
N VAL A 96 -2.11 0.81 -5.96
CA VAL A 96 -2.59 -0.38 -5.26
C VAL A 96 -1.48 -1.41 -5.29
N LEU A 97 -1.14 -1.96 -4.12
CA LEU A 97 -0.11 -3.00 -4.01
C LEU A 97 -0.73 -4.38 -4.07
N CYS A 98 0.03 -5.33 -4.62
CA CYS A 98 -0.30 -6.75 -4.58
C CYS A 98 0.73 -7.45 -3.68
N ILE A 99 0.26 -8.44 -2.91
CA ILE A 99 1.11 -9.26 -2.05
C ILE A 99 0.90 -10.73 -2.39
N GLU A 100 1.99 -11.49 -2.44
CA GLU A 100 1.93 -12.96 -2.53
C GLU A 100 1.41 -13.50 -1.19
N ASN A 101 0.26 -14.18 -1.21
CA ASN A 101 -0.43 -14.64 0.00
C ASN A 101 0.09 -15.98 0.53
N SER A 102 0.82 -16.74 -0.29
CA SER A 102 1.49 -17.97 0.11
C SER A 102 2.61 -18.28 -0.87
N PHE A 103 3.67 -18.91 -0.38
CA PHE A 103 4.74 -19.41 -1.23
C PHE A 103 4.64 -20.93 -1.34
N MET A 104 4.52 -21.45 -2.55
CA MET A 104 4.60 -22.89 -2.81
C MET A 104 5.98 -23.21 -3.38
N THR A 105 6.77 -24.00 -2.67
CA THR A 105 7.97 -24.59 -3.27
C THR A 105 7.52 -25.57 -4.34
N ALA A 106 7.99 -25.38 -5.58
CA ALA A 106 7.77 -26.37 -6.63
C ALA A 106 8.32 -27.71 -6.14
N THR A 107 7.43 -28.67 -5.91
CA THR A 107 7.82 -30.06 -5.66
C THR A 107 8.48 -30.55 -6.94
N LYS A 108 9.80 -30.71 -6.94
CA LYS A 108 10.49 -31.42 -8.02
C LYS A 108 9.87 -32.82 -8.07
N LYS A 109 9.07 -33.09 -9.10
CA LYS A 109 8.65 -34.44 -9.46
C LYS A 109 9.85 -35.22 -10.00
#